data_AF-W6N4X1-F1
#
_entry.id   AF-W6N4X1-F1
#
_cell.length_a   1.000
_cell.length_b   1.000
_cell.length_c   1.000
_cell.angle_alpha   90.00
_cell.angle_beta   90.00
_cell.angle_gamma   90.00
#
_symmetry.space_group_name_H-M   'P 1'
#
loop_
_entity.id
_entity.type
_entity.pdbx_description
1 polymer ?
#
loop_
_entity_poly.entity_id
_entity_poly.type
_entity_poly.pdbx_seq_one_letter_code
_entity_poly.pdbx_strand_id
1 'polypeptide(L)'
;MTKKYISEFKRYLKTEKYLVEDIGCTNPGILFILESPHNDEINERYPAAGKSGKAMTEFISISNSNESLGKIISNKNNQFLEMGIMNVCQVPLQCVNDLDKSYEKLVNKLNPIIRKGYKYFEKHKKNQQFNCIEKIILKNFIDRLKKVNLDNTLVVVCGKFAETYFKKYLDGSKMPYSNLIYVPHPSYNQWGTNFNSLLELKKELKTRFEI
;
A
#
# COMPACT_ATOMS: atom_id res chain seq x y z
N MET A 1 -7.61 20.80 21.87
CA MET A 1 -7.94 19.40 21.50
C MET A 1 -7.29 18.92 20.19
N THR A 2 -7.11 19.77 19.18
CA THR A 2 -6.62 19.44 17.82
C THR A 2 -5.19 18.87 17.75
N LYS A 3 -4.28 19.37 18.59
CA LYS A 3 -2.88 18.91 18.61
C LYS A 3 -2.70 17.49 19.16
N LYS A 4 -3.64 17.00 19.99
CA LYS A 4 -3.54 15.70 20.66
C LYS A 4 -3.59 14.53 19.66
N TYR A 5 -4.60 14.50 18.78
CA TYR A 5 -4.73 13.42 17.78
C TYR A 5 -3.59 13.39 16.77
N ILE A 6 -3.08 14.55 16.36
CA ILE A 6 -1.93 14.63 15.46
C ILE A 6 -0.67 14.06 16.14
N SER A 7 -0.45 14.40 17.41
CA SER A 7 0.67 13.86 18.19
C SER A 7 0.53 12.35 18.42
N GLU A 8 -0.68 11.88 18.74
CA GLU A 8 -0.99 10.46 18.91
C GLU A 8 -0.75 9.69 17.62
N PHE A 9 -1.17 10.23 16.47
CA PHE A 9 -0.93 9.60 15.17
C PHE A 9 0.55 9.55 14.79
N LYS A 10 1.32 10.62 15.07
CA LYS A 10 2.78 10.61 14.88
C LYS A 10 3.47 9.56 15.75
N ARG A 11 2.99 9.33 16.97
CA ARG A 11 3.51 8.26 17.85
C ARG A 11 3.10 6.89 17.32
N TYR A 12 1.85 6.75 16.87
CA TYR A 12 1.32 5.52 16.28
C TYR A 12 2.15 5.06 15.08
N LEU A 13 2.47 5.97 14.15
CA LEU A 13 3.34 5.71 12.99
C LEU A 13 4.74 5.18 13.33
N LYS A 14 5.21 5.38 14.56
CA LYS A 14 6.53 4.93 15.04
C LYS A 14 6.43 3.74 15.99
N THR A 15 5.23 3.24 16.25
CA THR A 15 5.03 2.13 17.18
C THR A 15 5.39 0.83 16.47
N GLU A 16 6.57 0.28 16.77
CA GLU A 16 7.11 -0.94 16.14
C GLU A 16 6.11 -2.09 16.14
N LYS A 17 5.32 -2.26 17.22
CA LYS A 17 4.28 -3.28 17.33
C LYS A 17 3.33 -3.32 16.11
N TYR A 18 3.05 -2.19 15.49
CA TYR A 18 2.09 -2.07 14.36
C TYR A 18 2.76 -1.73 13.03
N LEU A 19 4.07 -1.51 13.04
CA LEU A 19 4.81 -1.13 11.86
C LEU A 19 5.03 -2.35 10.96
N VAL A 20 4.70 -2.17 9.68
CA VAL A 20 5.02 -3.11 8.60
C VAL A 20 5.89 -2.38 7.59
N GLU A 21 7.11 -2.89 7.41
CA GLU A 21 8.10 -2.29 6.52
C GLU A 21 7.82 -2.58 5.05
N ASP A 22 8.34 -1.73 4.18
CA ASP A 22 8.31 -2.00 2.74
C ASP A 22 9.32 -3.10 2.41
N ILE A 23 9.01 -3.94 1.43
CA ILE A 23 9.88 -5.05 1.01
C ILE A 23 10.22 -4.92 -0.48
N GLY A 24 11.43 -5.33 -0.88
CA GLY A 24 11.85 -5.34 -2.29
C GLY A 24 11.92 -3.97 -2.98
N CYS A 25 12.00 -2.86 -2.23
CA CYS A 25 11.81 -1.50 -2.76
C CYS A 25 13.10 -0.78 -3.19
N THR A 26 14.27 -1.42 -3.28
CA THR A 26 15.51 -0.71 -3.66
C THR A 26 15.56 -0.40 -5.16
N ASN A 27 15.39 -1.43 -6.00
CA ASN A 27 15.40 -1.33 -7.46
C ASN A 27 14.41 -2.34 -8.07
N PRO A 28 13.11 -2.20 -7.80
CA PRO A 28 12.12 -3.15 -8.29
C PRO A 28 11.87 -2.97 -9.80
N GLY A 29 11.74 -4.06 -10.53
CA GLY A 29 11.15 -4.09 -11.87
C GLY A 29 9.64 -3.86 -11.83
N ILE A 30 8.96 -4.27 -10.74
CA ILE A 30 7.56 -3.94 -10.43
C ILE A 30 7.42 -3.48 -8.98
N LEU A 31 6.73 -2.36 -8.75
CA LEU A 31 6.38 -1.90 -7.41
C LEU A 31 4.86 -1.90 -7.22
N PHE A 32 4.37 -2.74 -6.29
CA PHE A 32 2.98 -2.70 -5.84
C PHE A 32 2.79 -1.69 -4.70
N ILE A 33 1.79 -0.83 -4.83
CA ILE A 33 1.45 0.17 -3.81
C ILE A 33 0.03 -0.09 -3.29
N LEU A 34 -0.07 -0.47 -2.01
CA LEU A 34 -1.32 -0.79 -1.33
C LEU A 34 -1.71 0.27 -0.28
N GLU A 35 -2.87 0.11 0.36
CA GLU A 35 -3.46 1.09 1.28
C GLU A 35 -2.72 1.19 2.62
N SER A 36 -2.86 0.17 3.47
CA SER A 36 -2.27 0.09 4.80
C SER A 36 -2.36 -1.35 5.31
N PRO A 37 -1.51 -1.76 6.26
CA PRO A 37 -1.54 -3.09 6.85
C PRO A 37 -2.87 -3.47 7.49
N HIS A 38 -3.18 -4.77 7.44
CA HIS A 38 -4.20 -5.43 8.25
C HIS A 38 -3.59 -6.52 9.16
N ASN A 39 -4.44 -7.22 9.93
CA ASN A 39 -4.06 -8.28 10.89
C ASN A 39 -2.90 -9.19 10.43
N ASP A 40 -3.04 -9.81 9.26
CA ASP A 40 -2.04 -10.77 8.77
C ASP A 40 -0.67 -10.11 8.54
N GLU A 41 -0.66 -8.86 8.03
CA GLU A 41 0.59 -8.13 7.76
C GLU A 41 1.30 -7.69 9.04
N ILE A 42 0.55 -7.38 10.10
CA ILE A 42 1.12 -7.04 11.42
C ILE A 42 1.76 -8.27 12.05
N ASN A 43 1.06 -9.41 11.99
CA ASN A 43 1.52 -10.66 12.57
C ASN A 43 2.78 -11.17 11.87
N GLU A 44 2.78 -11.12 10.53
CA GLU A 44 3.87 -11.65 9.71
C GLU A 44 5.00 -10.64 9.43
N ARG A 45 4.78 -9.35 9.72
CA ARG A 45 5.77 -8.26 9.57
C ARG A 45 6.19 -7.92 8.13
N TYR A 46 5.36 -8.27 7.15
CA TYR A 46 5.54 -7.85 5.77
C TYR A 46 4.19 -7.54 5.10
N PRO A 47 4.18 -6.66 4.08
CA PRO A 47 2.95 -6.24 3.42
C PRO A 47 2.38 -7.37 2.56
N ALA A 48 1.08 -7.30 2.29
CA ALA A 48 0.36 -8.32 1.53
C ALA A 48 0.59 -9.76 2.07
N ALA A 49 0.59 -9.95 3.39
CA ALA A 49 0.77 -11.27 4.00
C ALA A 49 -0.48 -12.16 3.95
N GLY A 50 -1.66 -11.53 3.92
CA GLY A 50 -2.96 -12.20 4.03
C GLY A 50 -3.55 -12.68 2.72
N LYS A 51 -4.88 -12.87 2.73
CA LYS A 51 -5.67 -13.30 1.55
C LYS A 51 -5.44 -12.43 0.32
N SER A 52 -5.33 -11.12 0.50
CA SER A 52 -5.01 -10.18 -0.58
C SER A 52 -3.71 -10.57 -1.29
N GLY A 53 -2.65 -10.88 -0.53
CA GLY A 53 -1.38 -11.29 -1.12
C GLY A 53 -1.41 -12.65 -1.79
N LYS A 54 -2.23 -13.58 -1.29
CA LYS A 54 -2.46 -14.88 -1.97
C LYS A 54 -3.17 -14.68 -3.31
N ALA A 55 -4.18 -13.82 -3.36
CA ALA A 55 -4.85 -13.47 -4.61
C ALA A 55 -3.89 -12.80 -5.61
N MET A 56 -2.94 -11.98 -5.12
CA MET A 56 -1.88 -11.42 -5.96
C MET A 56 -0.96 -12.53 -6.50
N THR A 57 -0.52 -13.48 -5.66
CA THR A 57 0.31 -14.61 -6.09
C THR A 57 -0.37 -15.42 -7.19
N GLU A 58 -1.64 -15.78 -6.99
CA GLU A 58 -2.45 -16.55 -7.94
C GLU A 58 -2.58 -15.81 -9.28
N PHE A 59 -2.90 -14.52 -9.21
CA PHE A 59 -3.05 -13.68 -10.40
C PHE A 59 -1.75 -13.57 -11.22
N ILE A 60 -0.60 -13.37 -10.56
CA ILE A 60 0.68 -13.25 -11.26
C ILE A 60 1.22 -14.61 -11.70
N SER A 61 0.71 -15.71 -11.13
CA SER A 61 1.11 -17.09 -11.47
C SER A 61 2.61 -17.38 -11.22
N ILE A 62 3.21 -16.68 -10.25
CA ILE A 62 4.65 -16.78 -9.90
C ILE A 62 5.01 -18.14 -9.31
N SER A 63 4.03 -18.87 -8.77
CA SER A 63 4.30 -20.18 -8.17
C SER A 63 3.02 -21.02 -8.09
N ASN A 64 3.16 -22.35 -8.10
CA ASN A 64 2.12 -23.27 -7.65
C ASN A 64 1.97 -23.24 -6.10
N SER A 65 2.44 -22.19 -5.43
CA SER A 65 2.44 -22.09 -3.98
C SER A 65 1.19 -21.37 -3.49
N ASN A 66 0.68 -21.82 -2.35
CA ASN A 66 -0.37 -21.13 -1.59
C ASN A 66 0.18 -19.97 -0.73
N GLU A 67 1.42 -19.52 -1.00
CA GLU A 67 2.06 -18.45 -0.26
C GLU A 67 1.60 -17.07 -0.75
N SER A 68 1.54 -16.12 0.18
CA SER A 68 1.22 -14.74 -0.16
C SER A 68 2.40 -14.05 -0.83
N LEU A 69 2.12 -13.14 -1.76
CA LEU A 69 3.15 -12.43 -2.51
C LEU A 69 4.17 -11.74 -1.59
N GLY A 70 3.68 -11.17 -0.48
CA GLY A 70 4.52 -10.59 0.56
C GLY A 70 5.56 -11.56 1.11
N LYS A 71 5.15 -12.79 1.39
CA LYS A 71 6.04 -13.84 1.90
C LYS A 71 7.11 -14.19 0.88
N ILE A 72 6.68 -14.41 -0.37
CA ILE A 72 7.56 -14.78 -1.47
C ILE A 72 8.65 -13.71 -1.68
N ILE A 73 8.27 -12.42 -1.69
CA ILE A 73 9.21 -11.30 -1.88
C ILE A 73 10.08 -11.07 -0.63
N SER A 74 9.55 -11.28 0.57
CA SER A 74 10.32 -11.11 1.81
C SER A 74 11.45 -12.14 1.97
N ASN A 75 11.31 -13.30 1.32
CA ASN A 75 12.31 -14.35 1.35
C ASN A 75 13.51 -13.98 0.45
N LYS A 76 14.63 -13.61 1.08
CA LYS A 76 15.86 -13.17 0.39
C LYS A 76 16.48 -14.20 -0.56
N ASN A 77 16.06 -15.47 -0.49
CA ASN A 77 16.49 -16.50 -1.43
C ASN A 77 15.74 -16.46 -2.77
N ASN A 78 14.64 -15.70 -2.88
CA ASN A 78 13.91 -15.47 -4.13
C ASN A 78 14.45 -14.25 -4.89
N GLN A 79 15.77 -14.24 -5.16
CA GLN A 79 16.48 -13.14 -5.82
C GLN A 79 16.00 -12.82 -7.25
N PHE A 80 15.12 -13.65 -7.81
CA PHE A 80 14.61 -13.53 -9.18
C PHE A 80 13.39 -12.63 -9.31
N LEU A 81 12.73 -12.28 -8.20
CA LEU A 81 11.57 -11.41 -8.26
C LEU A 81 12.04 -9.98 -8.06
N GLU A 82 12.23 -9.28 -9.16
CA GLU A 82 12.40 -7.82 -9.19
C GLU A 82 11.08 -7.13 -8.80
N MET A 83 10.52 -7.48 -7.66
CA MET A 83 9.22 -7.01 -7.17
C MET A 83 9.37 -6.37 -5.80
N GLY A 84 8.73 -5.22 -5.64
CA GLY A 84 8.60 -4.51 -4.38
C GLY A 84 7.15 -4.37 -3.97
N ILE A 85 6.91 -4.31 -2.67
CA ILE A 85 5.61 -3.96 -2.11
C ILE A 85 5.80 -2.87 -1.06
N MET A 86 5.01 -1.81 -1.18
CA MET A 86 4.86 -0.80 -0.15
C MET A 86 3.39 -0.48 0.12
N ASN A 87 3.12 -0.14 1.38
CA ASN A 87 1.84 0.44 1.77
C ASN A 87 1.95 1.97 1.78
N VAL A 88 0.87 2.69 1.43
CA VAL A 88 0.82 4.15 1.60
C VAL A 88 1.04 4.53 3.05
N CYS A 89 0.44 3.80 4.00
CA CYS A 89 0.70 3.95 5.42
C CYS A 89 1.27 2.65 6.02
N GLN A 90 2.38 2.71 6.76
CA GLN A 90 3.04 1.52 7.34
C GLN A 90 2.36 0.96 8.60
N VAL A 91 1.33 1.64 9.09
CA VAL A 91 0.53 1.21 10.23
C VAL A 91 -0.93 1.08 9.80
N PRO A 92 -1.70 0.20 10.45
CA PRO A 92 -3.11 0.00 10.12
C PRO A 92 -3.91 1.28 10.23
N LEU A 93 -4.70 1.57 9.21
CA LEU A 93 -5.65 2.67 9.22
C LEU A 93 -7.10 2.22 9.51
N GLN A 94 -7.29 0.92 9.70
CA GLN A 94 -8.54 0.28 10.13
C GLN A 94 -8.29 -0.55 11.38
N CYS A 95 -9.35 -0.88 12.13
CA CYS A 95 -9.22 -1.65 13.36
C CYS A 95 -8.67 -3.05 13.07
N VAL A 96 -7.69 -3.44 13.87
CA VAL A 96 -6.99 -4.72 13.81
C VAL A 96 -7.05 -5.38 15.17
N ASN A 97 -6.76 -6.67 15.21
CA ASN A 97 -6.71 -7.46 16.43
C ASN A 97 -5.60 -6.91 17.35
N ASP A 98 -5.82 -6.96 18.66
CA ASP A 98 -4.86 -6.57 19.69
C ASP A 98 -4.30 -5.13 19.56
N LEU A 99 -5.10 -4.25 18.95
CA LEU A 99 -4.85 -2.82 18.90
C LEU A 99 -5.04 -2.23 20.30
N ASP A 100 -4.02 -1.53 20.81
CA ASP A 100 -4.09 -0.90 22.13
C ASP A 100 -5.27 0.07 22.16
N LYS A 101 -6.06 0.09 23.24
CA LYS A 101 -7.28 0.90 23.37
C LYS A 101 -7.09 2.38 22.97
N SER A 102 -5.90 2.93 23.22
CA SER A 102 -5.57 4.30 22.85
C SER A 102 -5.51 4.51 21.33
N TYR A 103 -4.99 3.54 20.59
CA TYR A 103 -4.92 3.56 19.12
C TYR A 103 -6.21 3.09 18.47
N GLU A 104 -6.98 2.21 19.11
CA GLU A 104 -8.30 1.81 18.63
C GLU A 104 -9.23 3.04 18.49
N LYS A 105 -9.26 3.90 19.51
CA LYS A 105 -10.01 5.16 19.46
C LYS A 105 -9.53 6.08 18.34
N LEU A 106 -8.22 6.15 18.13
CA LEU A 106 -7.62 6.94 17.06
C LEU A 106 -8.06 6.41 15.69
N VAL A 107 -7.83 5.12 15.42
CA VAL A 107 -8.12 4.45 14.15
C VAL A 107 -9.62 4.47 13.82
N ASN A 108 -10.50 4.21 14.78
CA ASN A 108 -11.95 4.35 14.59
C ASN A 108 -12.34 5.76 14.14
N LYS A 109 -11.65 6.79 14.64
CA LYS A 109 -11.87 8.17 14.22
C LYS A 109 -11.28 8.48 12.84
N LEU A 110 -10.25 7.76 12.40
CA LEU A 110 -9.66 7.88 11.06
C LEU A 110 -10.42 7.10 9.99
N ASN A 111 -11.23 6.11 10.37
CA ASN A 111 -12.01 5.28 9.45
C ASN A 111 -12.79 6.07 8.35
N PRO A 112 -13.37 7.26 8.62
CA PRO A 112 -13.97 8.09 7.57
C PRO A 112 -12.98 8.51 6.48
N ILE A 113 -11.72 8.80 6.83
CA ILE A 113 -10.64 9.13 5.87
C ILE A 113 -10.45 7.97 4.90
N ILE A 114 -10.45 6.75 5.43
CA ILE A 114 -10.12 5.53 4.68
C ILE A 114 -11.25 5.09 3.77
N ARG A 115 -12.48 4.99 4.28
CA ARG A 115 -13.59 4.43 3.50
C ARG A 115 -14.06 5.34 2.38
N LYS A 116 -14.07 6.66 2.61
CA LYS A 116 -14.62 7.66 1.68
C LYS A 116 -13.88 8.98 1.66
N GLY A 117 -13.09 9.28 2.69
CA GLY A 117 -12.48 10.59 2.89
C GLY A 117 -11.34 10.89 1.93
N TYR A 118 -10.67 9.88 1.36
CA TYR A 118 -9.71 10.06 0.27
C TYR A 118 -10.30 10.86 -0.91
N LYS A 119 -11.62 10.77 -1.16
CA LYS A 119 -12.30 11.57 -2.19
C LYS A 119 -12.28 13.08 -1.91
N TYR A 120 -12.10 13.43 -0.64
CA TYR A 120 -12.06 14.80 -0.12
C TYR A 120 -10.67 15.14 0.43
N PHE A 121 -9.62 14.48 -0.06
CA PHE A 121 -8.24 14.70 0.37
C PHE A 121 -7.93 16.19 0.50
N GLU A 122 -7.46 16.60 1.68
CA GLU A 122 -7.15 17.99 2.08
C GLU A 122 -8.31 18.99 2.03
N LYS A 123 -9.54 18.54 1.76
CA LYS A 123 -10.73 19.37 1.59
C LYS A 123 -11.77 19.13 2.69
N HIS A 124 -11.38 18.53 3.82
CA HIS A 124 -12.27 18.28 4.96
C HIS A 124 -12.59 19.58 5.73
N LYS A 125 -13.59 20.33 5.26
CA LYS A 125 -13.98 21.64 5.83
C LYS A 125 -14.27 21.59 7.35
N LYS A 126 -14.98 20.56 7.81
CA LYS A 126 -15.40 20.42 9.22
C LYS A 126 -14.36 19.71 10.10
N ASN A 127 -13.38 19.02 9.49
CA ASN A 127 -12.44 18.16 10.21
C ASN A 127 -11.00 18.43 9.76
N GLN A 128 -10.48 19.63 10.02
CA GLN A 128 -9.11 20.01 9.64
C GLN A 128 -8.02 19.06 10.17
N GLN A 129 -8.29 18.34 11.27
CA GLN A 129 -7.40 17.29 11.80
C GLN A 129 -7.16 16.18 10.77
N PHE A 130 -8.16 15.85 9.95
CA PHE A 130 -8.03 14.83 8.91
C PHE A 130 -7.09 15.32 7.81
N ASN A 131 -7.22 16.58 7.37
CA ASN A 131 -6.26 17.17 6.43
C ASN A 131 -4.82 17.09 6.97
N CYS A 132 -4.61 17.33 8.28
CA CYS A 132 -3.28 17.22 8.88
C CYS A 132 -2.76 15.78 8.89
N ILE A 133 -3.60 14.79 9.15
CA ILE A 133 -3.22 13.38 9.18
C ILE A 133 -2.95 12.86 7.77
N GLU A 134 -3.79 13.20 6.80
CA GLU A 134 -3.58 12.93 5.37
C GLU A 134 -2.23 13.49 4.89
N LYS A 135 -1.88 14.72 5.28
CA LYS A 135 -0.57 15.32 5.00
C LYS A 135 0.60 14.57 5.64
N ILE A 136 0.42 14.05 6.85
CA ILE A 136 1.46 13.26 7.53
C ILE A 136 1.66 11.92 6.81
N ILE A 137 0.57 11.23 6.46
CA ILE A 137 0.61 9.99 5.69
C ILE A 137 1.28 10.24 4.33
N LEU A 138 0.83 11.26 3.60
CA LEU A 138 1.38 11.62 2.28
C LEU A 138 2.87 11.94 2.35
N LYS A 139 3.29 12.75 3.34
CA LYS A 139 4.71 13.06 3.52
C LYS A 139 5.53 11.81 3.78
N ASN A 140 5.10 10.96 4.72
CA ASN A 140 5.82 9.72 5.04
C ASN A 140 5.89 8.77 3.83
N PHE A 141 4.79 8.63 3.09
CA PHE A 141 4.74 7.85 1.86
C PHE A 141 5.72 8.37 0.80
N ILE A 142 5.69 9.67 0.49
CA ILE A 142 6.58 10.29 -0.49
C ILE A 142 8.05 10.17 -0.06
N ASP A 143 8.35 10.40 1.22
CA ASP A 143 9.71 10.31 1.74
C ASP A 143 10.29 8.88 1.61
N ARG A 144 9.45 7.84 1.63
CA ARG A 144 9.84 6.45 1.37
C ARG A 144 9.92 6.15 -0.13
N LEU A 145 8.91 6.54 -0.91
CA LEU A 145 8.86 6.33 -2.35
C LEU A 145 10.04 6.99 -3.09
N LYS A 146 10.51 8.15 -2.63
CA LYS A 146 11.71 8.83 -3.18
C LYS A 146 13.01 8.04 -3.03
N LYS A 147 13.04 7.02 -2.18
CA LYS A 147 14.20 6.14 -1.99
C LYS A 147 14.17 4.94 -2.96
N VAL A 148 13.05 4.75 -3.66
CA VAL A 148 12.87 3.70 -4.65
C VAL A 148 13.38 4.22 -5.99
N ASN A 149 14.24 3.46 -6.66
CA ASN A 149 14.55 3.75 -8.06
C ASN A 149 13.34 3.37 -8.92
N LEU A 150 12.77 4.33 -9.67
CA LEU A 150 11.58 4.15 -10.48
C LEU A 150 11.83 4.19 -11.99
N ASP A 151 13.08 4.38 -12.45
CA ASP A 151 13.39 4.66 -13.86
C ASP A 151 12.89 3.56 -14.82
N ASN A 152 12.95 2.29 -14.40
CA ASN A 152 12.51 1.12 -15.18
C ASN A 152 11.40 0.31 -14.48
N THR A 153 10.82 0.87 -13.42
CA THR A 153 9.85 0.19 -12.57
C THR A 153 8.44 0.34 -13.10
N LEU A 154 7.73 -0.77 -13.34
CA LEU A 154 6.28 -0.73 -13.48
C LEU A 154 5.64 -0.52 -12.11
N VAL A 155 5.00 0.62 -11.90
CA VAL A 155 4.28 0.92 -10.66
C VAL A 155 2.82 0.49 -10.80
N VAL A 156 2.39 -0.37 -9.89
CA VAL A 156 1.04 -0.92 -9.82
C VAL A 156 0.36 -0.37 -8.57
N VAL A 157 -0.57 0.55 -8.74
CA VAL A 157 -1.26 1.21 -7.63
C VAL A 157 -2.60 0.52 -7.38
N CYS A 158 -2.77 -0.07 -6.19
CA CYS A 158 -3.86 -0.96 -5.87
C CYS A 158 -4.96 -0.27 -5.05
N GLY A 159 -6.09 0.02 -5.70
CA GLY A 159 -7.27 0.58 -5.06
C GLY A 159 -7.29 2.12 -4.99
N LYS A 160 -8.48 2.66 -4.69
CA LYS A 160 -8.73 4.11 -4.77
C LYS A 160 -8.03 4.94 -3.71
N PHE A 161 -7.79 4.36 -2.54
CA PHE A 161 -6.99 5.03 -1.51
C PHE A 161 -5.55 5.24 -2.00
N ALA A 162 -4.87 4.16 -2.40
CA ALA A 162 -3.51 4.22 -2.93
C ALA A 162 -3.40 5.15 -4.16
N GLU A 163 -4.35 5.05 -5.10
CA GLU A 163 -4.44 5.92 -6.27
C GLU A 163 -4.46 7.42 -5.88
N THR A 164 -5.22 7.78 -4.85
CA THR A 164 -5.34 9.17 -4.42
C THR A 164 -4.01 9.73 -3.93
N TYR A 165 -3.29 8.98 -3.09
CA TYR A 165 -2.01 9.40 -2.54
C TYR A 165 -0.90 9.37 -3.60
N PHE A 166 -0.90 8.38 -4.48
CA PHE A 166 0.07 8.30 -5.57
C PHE A 166 -0.08 9.44 -6.57
N LYS A 167 -1.32 9.84 -6.92
CA LYS A 167 -1.55 11.03 -7.76
C LYS A 167 -0.96 12.30 -7.15
N LYS A 168 -0.92 12.43 -5.83
CA LYS A 168 -0.26 13.55 -5.15
C LYS A 168 1.26 13.53 -5.22
N TYR A 169 1.85 12.36 -5.34
CA TYR A 169 3.27 12.24 -5.69
C TYR A 169 3.52 12.66 -7.15
N LEU A 170 2.63 12.33 -8.08
CA LEU A 170 2.74 12.71 -9.49
C LEU A 170 2.65 14.23 -9.72
N ASP A 171 1.82 14.95 -8.95
CA ASP A 171 1.71 16.42 -9.02
C ASP A 171 3.07 17.15 -8.85
N GLY A 172 4.10 16.47 -8.31
CA GLY A 172 5.45 17.01 -8.12
C GLY A 172 6.59 16.15 -8.67
N SER A 173 6.33 15.14 -9.51
CA SER A 173 7.35 14.25 -10.07
C SER A 173 7.26 14.13 -11.59
N LYS A 174 8.38 13.76 -12.23
CA LYS A 174 8.48 13.55 -13.68
C LYS A 174 8.47 12.06 -14.03
N MET A 175 7.58 11.29 -13.42
CA MET A 175 7.49 9.85 -13.71
C MET A 175 6.80 9.64 -15.08
N PRO A 176 7.34 8.81 -15.98
CA PRO A 176 6.68 8.46 -17.23
C PRO A 176 5.38 7.69 -16.95
N TYR A 177 4.26 8.14 -17.53
CA TYR A 177 2.96 7.46 -17.39
C TYR A 177 2.93 6.05 -17.98
N SER A 178 3.86 5.71 -18.90
CA SER A 178 3.95 4.39 -19.53
C SER A 178 4.29 3.26 -18.57
N ASN A 179 4.81 3.59 -17.38
CA ASN A 179 5.21 2.63 -16.36
C ASN A 179 4.23 2.62 -15.17
N LEU A 180 2.95 2.93 -15.39
CA LEU A 180 1.97 3.10 -14.32
C LEU A 180 0.63 2.46 -14.65
N ILE A 181 0.18 1.54 -13.79
CA ILE A 181 -1.14 0.90 -13.89
C ILE A 181 -1.91 1.10 -12.59
N TYR A 182 -3.18 1.49 -12.71
CA TYR A 182 -4.12 1.53 -11.59
C TYR A 182 -5.04 0.31 -11.64
N VAL A 183 -5.01 -0.50 -10.59
CA VAL A 183 -5.81 -1.73 -10.46
C VAL A 183 -6.77 -1.65 -9.28
N PRO A 184 -7.86 -2.44 -9.25
CA PRO A 184 -8.64 -2.61 -8.03
C PRO A 184 -7.77 -3.10 -6.87
N HIS A 185 -8.22 -2.89 -5.63
CA HIS A 185 -7.54 -3.46 -4.48
C HIS A 185 -7.70 -5.00 -4.48
N PRO A 186 -6.67 -5.82 -4.19
CA PRO A 186 -6.76 -7.28 -4.24
C PRO A 186 -7.68 -7.93 -3.18
N SER A 187 -8.16 -7.15 -2.21
CA SER A 187 -9.10 -7.65 -1.20
C SER A 187 -10.44 -8.09 -1.81
N TYR A 188 -11.13 -8.98 -1.11
CA TYR A 188 -12.41 -9.56 -1.54
C TYR A 188 -12.34 -10.26 -2.91
N ASN A 189 -11.17 -10.82 -3.25
CA ASN A 189 -10.91 -11.54 -4.50
C ASN A 189 -11.19 -10.73 -5.77
N GLN A 190 -11.06 -9.40 -5.72
CA GLN A 190 -11.27 -8.54 -6.90
C GLN A 190 -10.28 -8.81 -8.03
N TRP A 191 -9.16 -9.48 -7.78
CA TRP A 191 -8.19 -9.84 -8.81
C TRP A 191 -8.54 -11.13 -9.55
N GLY A 192 -9.52 -11.90 -9.05
CA GLY A 192 -10.10 -13.04 -9.76
C GLY A 192 -11.18 -12.65 -10.78
N THR A 193 -11.39 -11.36 -11.04
CA THR A 193 -12.42 -10.87 -11.97
C THR A 193 -11.81 -10.19 -13.20
N ASN A 194 -12.63 -10.00 -14.24
CA ASN A 194 -12.19 -9.47 -15.53
C ASN A 194 -12.22 -7.94 -15.59
N PHE A 195 -11.38 -7.25 -14.81
CA PHE A 195 -11.15 -5.82 -15.00
C PHE A 195 -10.14 -5.56 -16.12
N ASN A 196 -10.42 -4.58 -16.99
CA ASN A 196 -9.50 -4.21 -18.08
C ASN A 196 -8.08 -3.85 -17.59
N SER A 197 -7.96 -3.17 -16.46
CA SER A 197 -6.66 -2.83 -15.88
C SER A 197 -5.90 -4.04 -15.34
N LEU A 198 -6.61 -5.10 -14.93
CA LEU A 198 -5.96 -6.38 -14.60
C LEU A 198 -5.52 -7.10 -15.86
N LEU A 199 -6.29 -7.06 -16.95
CA LEU A 199 -5.85 -7.61 -18.23
C LEU A 199 -4.59 -6.89 -18.76
N GLU A 200 -4.51 -5.58 -18.58
CA GLU A 200 -3.33 -4.77 -18.90
C GLU A 200 -2.13 -5.17 -18.03
N LEU A 201 -2.31 -5.23 -16.71
CA LEU A 201 -1.27 -5.70 -15.79
C LEU A 201 -0.78 -7.10 -16.17
N LYS A 202 -1.69 -8.01 -16.51
CA LYS A 202 -1.33 -9.37 -16.94
C LYS A 202 -0.45 -9.34 -18.20
N LYS A 203 -0.74 -8.48 -19.17
CA LYS A 203 0.10 -8.34 -20.38
C LYS A 203 1.50 -7.86 -20.03
N GLU A 204 1.62 -6.81 -19.22
CA GLU A 204 2.93 -6.29 -18.79
C GLU A 204 3.75 -7.33 -18.02
N LEU A 205 3.11 -8.09 -17.13
CA LEU A 205 3.74 -9.17 -16.38
C LEU A 205 4.35 -10.23 -17.31
N LYS A 206 3.61 -10.64 -18.35
CA LYS A 206 4.10 -11.59 -19.35
C LYS A 206 5.28 -11.04 -20.14
N THR A 207 5.20 -9.78 -20.57
CA THR A 207 6.29 -9.14 -21.32
C THR A 207 7.57 -9.00 -20.50
N ARG A 208 7.46 -8.75 -19.19
CA ARG A 208 8.62 -8.49 -18.32
C ARG A 208 9.25 -9.75 -17.72
N PHE A 209 8.47 -10.78 -17.45
CA PHE A 209 8.94 -11.97 -16.71
C PHE A 209 8.89 -13.28 -17.51
N GLU A 210 8.56 -13.23 -18.80
CA GLU A 210 8.42 -14.42 -19.67
C GLU A 210 7.47 -15.51 -19.09
N ILE A 211 6.46 -15.09 -18.32
CA ILE A 211 5.40 -15.96 -17.76
C ILE A 211 4.17 -16.06 -18.67
#